data_AF-L7U2D9-F1
#
_entry.id   AF-L7U2D9-F1
#
_cell.length_a   1.000
_cell.length_b   1.000
_cell.length_c   1.000
_cell.angle_alpha   90.00
_cell.angle_beta   90.00
_cell.angle_gamma   90.00
#
_symmetry.space_group_name_H-M   'P 1'
#
loop_
_entity.id
_entity.type
_entity.pdbx_description
1 polymer ?
#
loop_
_entity_poly.entity_id
_entity_poly.type
_entity_poly.pdbx_seq_one_letter_code
_entity_poly.pdbx_strand_id
1 'polypeptide(L)'
;MELDAVRRSLVENGLYVRPTPFSMEGALFVSRRDLRFEAEDGLHGWRESFLLRREQHRWVVSRALHGKAYVDEIVFSSLDEVVRYAHQFFNASLLSMGANDATADVELGEEVSESFWDIIHRANGQAEELKRILWEMSEAEVAQFHEEFVRTASVLRGEPFDRMLGPDVSEDGLMDIAYWSVVQGREFYESILKRPETIPRWVSVGDPALMHHVTSRVFKEKFGKELDFF
;
A
#
# COMPACT_ATOMS: atom_id res chain seq x y z
N MET A 1 26.14 -14.33 12.82
CA MET A 1 26.67 -12.95 12.87
C MET A 1 25.69 -12.16 13.68
N GLU A 2 26.14 -11.60 14.79
CA GLU A 2 25.35 -10.74 15.66
C GLU A 2 24.76 -9.56 14.87
N LEU A 3 23.51 -9.19 15.15
CA LEU A 3 22.77 -8.11 14.47
C LEU A 3 23.58 -6.80 14.43
N ASP A 4 24.36 -6.53 15.48
CA ASP A 4 25.24 -5.37 15.59
C ASP A 4 26.39 -5.36 14.57
N ALA A 5 26.95 -6.53 14.23
CA ALA A 5 27.99 -6.63 13.22
C ALA A 5 27.42 -6.38 11.81
N VAL A 6 26.19 -6.86 11.56
CA VAL A 6 25.44 -6.60 10.32
C VAL A 6 25.21 -5.10 10.17
N ARG A 7 24.67 -4.47 11.21
CA ARG A 7 24.40 -3.03 11.24
C ARG A 7 25.66 -2.22 10.98
N ARG A 8 26.77 -2.57 11.63
CA ARG A 8 28.06 -1.87 11.46
C ARG A 8 28.55 -1.96 10.02
N SER A 9 28.53 -3.17 9.44
CA SER A 9 28.94 -3.39 8.05
C SER A 9 28.08 -2.60 7.05
N LEU A 10 26.75 -2.57 7.22
CA LEU A 10 25.87 -1.80 6.35
C LEU A 10 26.13 -0.28 6.46
N VAL A 11 26.36 0.23 7.67
CA VAL A 11 26.68 1.65 7.91
C VAL A 11 28.04 2.03 7.31
N GLU A 12 29.05 1.17 7.43
CA GLU A 12 30.36 1.35 6.78
C GLU A 12 30.25 1.42 5.25
N ASN A 13 29.23 0.77 4.68
CA ASN A 13 28.89 0.82 3.26
C ASN A 13 27.94 1.98 2.87
N GLY A 14 27.80 2.99 3.73
CA GLY A 14 27.06 4.21 3.43
C GLY A 14 25.53 4.09 3.55
N LEU A 15 25.02 3.01 4.12
CA LEU A 15 23.58 2.81 4.34
C LEU A 15 23.15 3.37 5.70
N TYR A 16 21.91 3.81 5.79
CA TYR A 16 21.24 4.10 7.05
C TYR A 16 20.58 2.84 7.57
N VAL A 17 20.84 2.49 8.84
CA VAL A 17 20.30 1.27 9.45
C VAL A 17 19.85 1.53 10.88
N ARG A 18 18.63 1.09 11.20
CA ARG A 18 18.08 1.06 12.56
C ARG A 18 17.31 -0.25 12.81
N PRO A 19 17.11 -0.66 14.07
CA PRO A 19 16.13 -1.69 14.40
C PRO A 19 14.76 -1.29 13.84
N THR A 20 14.01 -2.27 13.35
CA THR A 20 12.64 -2.01 12.91
C THR A 20 11.76 -1.54 14.09
N PRO A 21 10.86 -0.57 13.91
CA PRO A 21 9.86 -0.22 14.91
C PRO A 21 8.72 -1.24 15.00
N PHE A 22 8.60 -2.13 14.00
CA PHE A 22 7.59 -3.19 13.98
C PHE A 22 7.97 -4.34 14.89
N SER A 23 7.00 -5.13 15.36
CA SER A 23 7.20 -6.30 16.22
C SER A 23 7.85 -7.50 15.50
N MET A 24 8.85 -7.25 14.66
CA MET A 24 9.62 -8.24 13.91
C MET A 24 11.01 -8.35 14.53
N GLU A 25 11.16 -9.32 15.44
CA GLU A 25 12.41 -9.59 16.12
C GLU A 25 13.54 -9.90 15.13
N GLY A 26 14.69 -9.24 15.29
CA GLY A 26 15.88 -9.47 14.45
C GLY A 26 15.84 -8.86 13.04
N ALA A 27 14.84 -8.03 12.71
CA ALA A 27 14.82 -7.30 11.45
C ALA A 27 15.42 -5.89 11.58
N LEU A 28 16.05 -5.43 10.50
CA LEU A 28 16.67 -4.12 10.35
C LEU A 28 15.92 -3.31 9.30
N PHE A 29 15.59 -2.07 9.64
CA PHE A 29 15.18 -1.08 8.64
C PHE A 29 16.42 -0.51 7.96
N VAL A 30 16.46 -0.54 6.63
CA VAL A 30 17.59 -0.09 5.82
C VAL A 30 17.12 0.96 4.79
N SER A 31 17.85 2.08 4.72
CA SER A 31 17.65 3.16 3.74
C SER A 31 18.99 3.84 3.41
N ARG A 32 18.98 5.02 2.75
CA ARG A 32 20.15 5.89 2.56
C ARG A 32 19.84 7.33 2.91
N ARG A 33 20.80 8.01 3.54
CA ARG A 33 20.67 9.39 4.08
C ARG A 33 20.12 10.42 3.08
N ASP A 34 20.48 10.32 1.82
CA ASP A 34 20.03 11.20 0.74
C ASP A 34 18.59 10.96 0.27
N LEU A 35 17.99 9.84 0.67
CA LEU A 35 16.56 9.56 0.52
C LEU A 35 15.75 10.05 1.72
N ARG A 36 16.39 10.65 2.72
CA ARG A 36 15.67 11.29 3.82
C ARG A 36 14.94 12.50 3.27
N PHE A 37 13.66 12.61 3.58
CA PHE A 37 12.90 13.82 3.30
C PHE A 37 12.43 14.47 4.60
N GLU A 38 12.22 15.76 4.52
CA GLU A 38 11.53 16.57 5.50
C GLU A 38 10.41 17.26 4.74
N ALA A 39 9.17 16.94 5.11
CA ALA A 39 8.01 17.61 4.55
C ALA A 39 7.84 18.98 5.22
N GLU A 40 7.10 19.89 4.56
CA GLU A 40 6.92 21.28 5.02
C GLU A 40 6.28 21.39 6.41
N ASP A 41 5.64 20.33 6.89
CA ASP A 41 5.03 20.21 8.22
C ASP A 41 5.99 19.67 9.30
N GLY A 42 7.27 19.48 8.96
CA GLY A 42 8.29 18.96 9.88
C GLY A 42 8.30 17.44 10.02
N LEU A 43 7.49 16.70 9.24
CA LEU A 43 7.56 15.25 9.20
C LEU A 43 8.86 14.80 8.52
N HIS A 44 9.62 13.94 9.20
CA HIS A 44 10.82 13.33 8.63
C HIS A 44 10.56 11.87 8.26
N GLY A 45 10.89 11.49 7.03
CA GLY A 45 10.72 10.13 6.54
C GLY A 45 11.85 9.69 5.62
N TRP A 46 11.68 8.50 5.05
CA TRP A 46 12.54 7.95 4.02
C TRP A 46 11.70 7.70 2.78
N ARG A 47 12.10 8.29 1.65
CA ARG A 47 11.38 8.11 0.38
C ARG A 47 11.40 6.65 -0.06
N GLU A 48 12.51 5.97 0.20
CA GLU A 48 12.63 4.54 -0.03
C GLU A 48 13.35 3.79 1.07
N SER A 49 12.89 2.57 1.34
CA SER A 49 13.44 1.71 2.39
C SER A 49 13.02 0.26 2.22
N PHE A 50 13.72 -0.64 2.89
CA PHE A 50 13.30 -2.03 3.00
C PHE A 50 13.61 -2.60 4.39
N LEU A 51 12.96 -3.72 4.73
CA LEU A 51 13.36 -4.53 5.86
C LEU A 51 14.37 -5.58 5.44
N LEU A 52 15.41 -5.74 6.25
CA LEU A 52 16.41 -6.79 6.13
C LEU A 52 16.31 -7.71 7.33
N ARG A 53 16.07 -8.99 7.10
CA ARG A 53 16.10 -10.02 8.14
C ARG A 53 17.00 -11.17 7.74
N ARG A 54 17.42 -11.94 8.73
CA ARG A 54 18.21 -13.15 8.51
C ARG A 54 17.34 -14.36 8.75
N GLU A 55 17.22 -15.20 7.73
CA GLU A 55 16.55 -16.50 7.84
C GLU A 55 17.58 -17.61 7.64
N GLN A 56 17.84 -18.39 8.69
CA GLN A 56 18.84 -19.46 8.67
C GLN A 56 20.23 -18.93 8.17
N HIS A 57 20.62 -19.33 6.96
CA HIS A 57 21.88 -18.97 6.31
C HIS A 57 21.72 -17.95 5.18
N ARG A 58 20.55 -17.34 5.04
CA ARG A 58 20.23 -16.38 3.97
C ARG A 58 19.78 -15.04 4.53
N TRP A 59 19.91 -14.02 3.71
CA TRP A 59 19.41 -12.67 3.96
C TRP A 59 18.13 -12.47 3.16
N VAL A 60 17.10 -11.94 3.80
CA VAL A 60 15.82 -11.66 3.16
C VAL A 60 15.59 -10.16 3.22
N VAL A 61 15.40 -9.57 2.05
CA VAL A 61 14.97 -8.19 1.89
C VAL A 61 13.49 -8.19 1.57
N SER A 62 12.68 -7.60 2.45
CA SER A 62 11.25 -7.43 2.25
C SER A 62 10.98 -5.96 1.89
N ARG A 63 10.45 -5.73 0.70
CA ARG A 63 10.08 -4.38 0.24
C ARG A 63 8.66 -4.06 0.66
N ALA A 64 8.45 -2.90 1.27
CA ALA A 64 7.13 -2.36 1.50
C ALA A 64 7.02 -1.04 0.74
N LEU A 65 5.99 -0.93 -0.10
CA LEU A 65 5.51 0.38 -0.53
C LEU A 65 4.75 0.96 0.68
N HIS A 66 4.90 2.27 0.94
CA HIS A 66 4.15 2.93 2.01
C HIS A 66 2.66 2.56 1.91
N GLY A 67 2.08 2.02 3.00
CA GLY A 67 0.67 1.64 3.04
C GLY A 67 0.31 0.28 2.44
N LYS A 68 1.25 -0.53 1.95
CA LYS A 68 1.01 -1.90 1.44
C LYS A 68 1.73 -2.95 2.29
N ALA A 69 1.15 -4.16 2.38
CA ALA A 69 1.85 -5.35 2.86
C ALA A 69 3.14 -5.59 2.03
N TYR A 70 4.13 -6.28 2.61
CA TYR A 70 5.42 -6.53 1.95
C TYR A 70 5.20 -7.26 0.63
N VAL A 71 5.37 -6.55 -0.49
CA VAL A 71 4.94 -7.01 -1.82
C VAL A 71 5.92 -8.03 -2.41
N ASP A 72 7.20 -7.93 -2.04
CA ASP A 72 8.25 -8.80 -2.55
C ASP A 72 9.32 -9.13 -1.50
N GLU A 73 9.70 -10.39 -1.45
CA GLU A 73 10.87 -10.87 -0.72
C GLU A 73 11.99 -11.27 -1.69
N ILE A 74 13.18 -10.72 -1.48
CA ILE A 74 14.36 -11.04 -2.26
C ILE A 74 15.39 -11.69 -1.35
N VAL A 75 15.89 -12.86 -1.76
CA VAL A 75 16.77 -13.68 -0.94
C VAL A 75 18.21 -13.62 -1.45
N PHE A 76 19.14 -13.35 -0.55
CA PHE A 76 20.57 -13.26 -0.83
C PHE A 76 21.39 -14.26 -0.01
N SER A 77 22.50 -14.69 -0.59
CA SER A 77 23.41 -15.66 0.04
C SER A 77 24.45 -14.98 0.94
N SER A 78 24.71 -13.69 0.73
CA SER A 78 25.73 -12.92 1.45
C SER A 78 25.28 -11.49 1.74
N LEU A 79 25.92 -10.86 2.73
CA LEU A 79 25.66 -9.45 3.05
C LEU A 79 26.18 -8.51 1.95
N ASP A 80 27.24 -8.89 1.25
CA ASP A 80 27.79 -8.11 0.13
C ASP A 80 26.81 -8.04 -1.06
N GLU A 81 26.04 -9.09 -1.29
CA GLU A 81 24.92 -9.07 -2.25
C GLU A 81 23.82 -8.10 -1.82
N VAL A 82 23.46 -8.10 -0.53
CA VAL A 82 22.48 -7.14 0.02
C VAL A 82 22.96 -5.71 -0.15
N VAL A 83 24.24 -5.43 0.12
CA VAL A 83 24.83 -4.08 -0.05
C VAL A 83 24.77 -3.64 -1.51
N ARG A 84 25.18 -4.50 -2.45
CA ARG A 84 25.10 -4.18 -3.88
C ARG A 84 23.66 -3.93 -4.32
N TYR A 85 22.73 -4.78 -3.91
CA TYR A 85 21.32 -4.62 -4.17
C TYR A 85 20.79 -3.29 -3.61
N ALA A 86 21.10 -2.96 -2.35
CA ALA A 86 20.66 -1.74 -1.70
C ALA A 86 21.07 -0.49 -2.50
N HIS A 87 22.35 -0.44 -2.92
CA HIS A 87 22.83 0.68 -3.74
C HIS A 87 22.15 0.77 -5.10
N GLN A 88 21.93 -0.35 -5.79
CA GLN A 88 21.19 -0.37 -7.05
C GLN A 88 19.75 0.10 -6.88
N PHE A 89 19.05 -0.42 -5.88
CA PHE A 89 17.68 -0.07 -5.55
C PHE A 89 17.52 1.43 -5.25
N PHE A 90 18.35 1.97 -4.36
CA PHE A 90 18.28 3.37 -4.01
C PHE A 90 18.76 4.32 -5.13
N ASN A 91 19.75 3.92 -5.92
CA ASN A 91 20.17 4.72 -7.08
C ASN A 91 19.08 4.77 -8.15
N ALA A 92 18.38 3.66 -8.42
CA ALA A 92 17.25 3.66 -9.33
C ALA A 92 16.16 4.64 -8.88
N SER A 93 15.91 4.68 -7.57
CA SER A 93 14.95 5.61 -6.95
C SER A 93 15.37 7.08 -7.11
N LEU A 94 16.66 7.40 -6.97
CA LEU A 94 17.16 8.76 -7.19
C LEU A 94 17.10 9.17 -8.67
N LEU A 95 17.32 8.23 -9.59
CA LEU A 95 17.26 8.48 -11.03
C LEU A 95 15.83 8.71 -11.51
N SER A 96 14.84 7.98 -10.99
CA SER A 96 13.43 8.26 -11.27
C SER A 96 13.01 9.62 -10.69
N MET A 97 13.52 10.00 -9.52
CA MET A 97 13.27 11.31 -8.93
C MET A 97 13.85 12.47 -9.74
N GLY A 98 15.06 12.32 -10.31
CA GLY A 98 15.67 13.34 -11.18
C GLY A 98 14.95 13.55 -12.51
N ALA A 99 14.14 12.57 -12.94
CA ALA A 99 13.29 12.67 -14.13
C ALA A 99 11.92 13.33 -13.82
N ASN A 100 11.44 13.23 -12.57
CA ASN A 100 10.10 13.66 -12.17
C ASN A 100 10.00 15.12 -11.69
N ASP A 101 11.10 15.87 -11.60
CA ASP A 101 11.09 17.30 -11.21
C ASP A 101 10.60 18.24 -12.35
N ALA A 102 10.26 17.68 -13.52
CA ALA A 102 9.67 18.43 -14.64
C ALA A 102 8.13 18.29 -14.75
N THR A 103 7.51 17.32 -14.08
CA THR A 103 6.05 17.11 -14.07
C THR A 103 5.69 16.27 -12.85
N ALA A 104 5.25 16.91 -11.78
CA ALA A 104 4.58 16.21 -10.68
C ALA A 104 3.18 15.76 -11.12
N ASP A 105 3.14 14.78 -12.02
CA ASP A 105 2.01 13.87 -12.14
C ASP A 105 2.20 12.83 -11.05
N VAL A 106 1.22 12.72 -10.16
CA VAL A 106 1.07 11.56 -9.29
C VAL A 106 1.12 10.35 -10.21
N GLU A 107 2.13 9.47 -10.08
CA GLU A 107 2.13 8.15 -10.72
C GLU A 107 0.93 7.38 -10.14
N LEU A 108 -0.25 7.63 -10.72
CA LEU A 108 -1.43 6.83 -10.55
C LEU A 108 -1.01 5.45 -11.06
N GLY A 109 -0.87 4.50 -10.14
CA GLY A 109 -0.69 3.10 -10.48
C GLY A 109 -1.70 2.66 -11.53
N GLU A 110 -1.35 1.63 -12.31
CA GLU A 110 -2.14 1.04 -13.41
C GLU A 110 -3.62 1.46 -13.44
N GLU A 111 -4.02 2.09 -14.55
CA GLU A 111 -5.36 2.63 -14.76
C GLU A 111 -6.44 1.60 -14.37
N VAL A 112 -7.30 1.98 -13.42
CA VAL A 112 -8.39 1.11 -12.91
C VAL A 112 -9.36 0.81 -14.06
N SER A 113 -9.75 -0.46 -14.21
CA SER A 113 -10.52 -0.88 -15.39
C SER A 113 -11.90 -0.23 -15.49
N GLU A 114 -12.37 0.04 -16.71
CA GLU A 114 -13.75 0.49 -16.95
C GLU A 114 -14.79 -0.51 -16.43
N SER A 115 -14.48 -1.81 -16.53
CA SER A 115 -15.34 -2.88 -16.00
C SER A 115 -15.52 -2.78 -14.48
N PHE A 116 -14.47 -2.42 -13.74
CA PHE A 116 -14.55 -2.19 -12.31
C PHE A 116 -15.52 -1.03 -12.00
N TRP A 117 -15.35 0.10 -12.70
CA TRP A 117 -16.22 1.26 -12.50
C TRP A 117 -17.67 1.02 -12.93
N ASP A 118 -17.92 0.24 -13.98
CA ASP A 118 -19.27 -0.19 -14.38
C ASP A 118 -19.96 -1.01 -13.27
N ILE A 119 -19.23 -1.95 -12.65
CA ILE A 119 -19.75 -2.76 -11.54
C ILE A 119 -20.10 -1.86 -10.34
N ILE A 120 -19.20 -0.94 -9.96
CA ILE A 120 -19.45 0.02 -8.86
C ILE A 120 -20.65 0.91 -9.18
N HIS A 121 -20.74 1.44 -10.40
CA HIS A 121 -21.85 2.27 -10.85
C HIS A 121 -23.19 1.52 -10.79
N ARG A 122 -23.23 0.29 -11.28
CA ARG A 122 -24.44 -0.55 -11.25
C ARG A 122 -24.83 -0.97 -9.84
N ALA A 123 -23.87 -1.20 -8.95
CA ALA A 123 -24.12 -1.46 -7.54
C ALA A 123 -24.72 -0.23 -6.83
N ASN A 124 -24.39 0.99 -7.28
CA ASN A 124 -24.96 2.25 -6.82
C ASN A 124 -24.98 2.40 -5.29
N GLY A 125 -23.88 2.02 -4.64
CA GLY A 125 -23.74 2.07 -3.17
C GLY A 125 -24.62 1.08 -2.40
N GLN A 126 -25.20 0.07 -3.05
CA GLN A 126 -26.05 -0.94 -2.42
C GLN A 126 -25.33 -2.30 -2.34
N ALA A 127 -24.95 -2.71 -1.13
CA ALA A 127 -24.23 -3.96 -0.89
C ALA A 127 -24.92 -5.20 -1.48
N GLU A 128 -26.25 -5.28 -1.39
CA GLU A 128 -27.02 -6.41 -1.95
C GLU A 128 -27.03 -6.40 -3.49
N GLU A 129 -26.98 -5.23 -4.11
CA GLU A 129 -26.90 -5.13 -5.56
C GLU A 129 -25.49 -5.51 -6.06
N LEU A 130 -24.44 -5.06 -5.36
CA LEU A 130 -23.09 -5.54 -5.62
C LEU A 130 -23.02 -7.06 -5.49
N LYS A 131 -23.58 -7.62 -4.41
CA LYS A 131 -23.64 -9.07 -4.19
C LYS A 131 -24.30 -9.77 -5.37
N ARG A 132 -25.45 -9.28 -5.84
CA ARG A 132 -26.18 -9.84 -6.98
C ARG A 132 -25.36 -9.81 -8.27
N ILE A 133 -24.64 -8.72 -8.54
CA ILE A 133 -23.76 -8.60 -9.72
C ILE A 133 -22.62 -9.62 -9.63
N LEU A 134 -21.91 -9.67 -8.51
CA LEU A 134 -20.80 -10.60 -8.27
C LEU A 134 -21.27 -12.07 -8.29
N TRP A 135 -22.54 -12.33 -7.94
CA TRP A 135 -23.12 -13.68 -7.96
C TRP A 135 -23.25 -14.25 -9.37
N GLU A 136 -23.27 -13.43 -10.42
CA GLU A 136 -23.31 -13.90 -11.81
C GLU A 136 -21.90 -14.09 -12.41
N MET A 137 -20.86 -13.60 -11.74
CA MET A 137 -19.46 -13.65 -12.20
C MET A 137 -18.77 -14.96 -11.83
N SER A 138 -17.77 -15.36 -12.60
CA SER A 138 -16.90 -16.49 -12.28
C SER A 138 -16.01 -16.21 -11.06
N GLU A 139 -15.42 -17.26 -10.48
CA GLU A 139 -14.52 -17.12 -9.33
C GLU A 139 -13.34 -16.17 -9.61
N ALA A 140 -12.72 -16.30 -10.80
CA ALA A 140 -11.60 -15.46 -11.21
C ALA A 140 -11.99 -13.99 -11.38
N GLU A 141 -13.17 -13.72 -11.95
CA GLU A 141 -13.66 -12.35 -12.13
C GLU A 141 -14.00 -11.69 -10.78
N VAL A 142 -14.55 -12.44 -9.82
CA VAL A 142 -14.82 -11.93 -8.47
C VAL A 142 -13.51 -11.64 -7.72
N ALA A 143 -12.50 -12.50 -7.87
CA ALA A 143 -11.17 -12.27 -7.29
C ALA A 143 -10.47 -11.05 -7.91
N GLN A 144 -10.53 -10.90 -9.23
CA GLN A 144 -10.00 -9.73 -9.92
C GLN A 144 -10.70 -8.44 -9.46
N PHE A 145 -12.03 -8.44 -9.37
CA PHE A 145 -12.77 -7.29 -8.84
C PHE A 145 -12.32 -6.94 -7.41
N HIS A 146 -12.12 -7.94 -6.55
CA HIS A 146 -11.62 -7.70 -5.19
C HIS A 146 -10.26 -7.00 -5.19
N GLU A 147 -9.31 -7.54 -5.96
CA GLU A 147 -7.96 -6.99 -6.07
C GLU A 147 -7.98 -5.55 -6.56
N GLU A 148 -8.76 -5.25 -7.61
CA GLU A 148 -8.95 -3.90 -8.12
C GLU A 148 -9.58 -2.99 -7.05
N PHE A 149 -10.56 -3.47 -6.30
CA PHE A 149 -11.23 -2.68 -5.26
C PHE A 149 -10.27 -2.29 -4.12
N VAL A 150 -9.54 -3.27 -3.58
CA VAL A 150 -8.56 -3.06 -2.51
C VAL A 150 -7.42 -2.16 -2.99
N ARG A 151 -6.90 -2.41 -4.20
CA ARG A 151 -5.84 -1.59 -4.79
C ARG A 151 -6.29 -0.14 -4.97
N THR A 152 -7.49 0.08 -5.50
CA THR A 152 -8.04 1.43 -5.72
C THR A 152 -8.24 2.18 -4.39
N ALA A 153 -8.76 1.49 -3.36
CA ALA A 153 -8.91 2.07 -2.02
C ALA A 153 -7.55 2.38 -1.37
N SER A 154 -6.54 1.52 -1.56
CA SER A 154 -5.20 1.71 -1.00
C SER A 154 -4.50 2.98 -1.45
N VAL A 155 -4.88 3.56 -2.60
CA VAL A 155 -4.35 4.86 -3.05
C VAL A 155 -4.77 6.01 -2.13
N LEU A 156 -5.95 5.91 -1.52
CA LEU A 156 -6.46 6.88 -0.55
C LEU A 156 -5.93 6.63 0.87
N ARG A 157 -4.98 5.69 1.01
CA ARG A 157 -4.30 5.35 2.26
C ARG A 157 -2.84 5.80 2.15
N GLY A 158 -2.38 6.56 3.13
CA GLY A 158 -1.10 7.23 3.10
C GLY A 158 -1.21 8.72 2.77
N GLU A 159 -0.06 9.38 2.68
CA GLU A 159 0.01 10.81 2.39
C GLU A 159 -0.43 11.11 0.94
N PRO A 160 -1.18 12.19 0.69
CA PRO A 160 -1.57 13.25 1.62
C PRO A 160 -2.87 12.98 2.43
N PHE A 161 -3.55 11.85 2.20
CA PHE A 161 -4.90 11.60 2.72
C PHE A 161 -4.93 11.37 4.23
N ASP A 162 -3.98 10.59 4.77
CA ASP A 162 -3.90 10.32 6.22
C ASP A 162 -3.78 11.63 7.02
N ARG A 163 -2.98 12.58 6.53
CA ARG A 163 -2.87 13.93 7.12
C ARG A 163 -4.18 14.69 7.08
N MET A 164 -4.93 14.60 5.99
CA MET A 164 -6.24 15.24 5.90
C MET A 164 -7.22 14.63 6.90
N LEU A 165 -7.20 13.32 7.10
CA LEU A 165 -8.12 12.67 8.03
C LEU A 165 -7.76 12.92 9.50
N GLY A 166 -6.47 13.13 9.79
CA GLY A 166 -5.97 13.52 11.10
C GLY A 166 -5.73 12.31 12.02
N PRO A 167 -4.96 12.51 13.11
CA PRO A 167 -4.47 11.41 13.95
C PRO A 167 -5.54 10.75 14.81
N ASP A 168 -6.74 11.34 14.90
CA ASP A 168 -7.85 10.84 15.72
C ASP A 168 -8.69 9.77 15.00
N VAL A 169 -8.45 9.55 13.70
CA VAL A 169 -9.12 8.50 12.92
C VAL A 169 -8.35 7.19 13.08
N SER A 170 -9.03 6.13 13.51
CA SER A 170 -8.43 4.80 13.63
C SER A 170 -8.02 4.23 12.26
N GLU A 171 -7.11 3.26 12.23
CA GLU A 171 -6.75 2.56 10.99
C GLU A 171 -7.96 1.95 10.27
N ASP A 172 -8.93 1.42 11.02
CA ASP A 172 -10.20 0.93 10.48
C ASP A 172 -11.04 2.07 9.88
N GLY A 173 -11.11 3.21 10.57
CA GLY A 173 -11.83 4.40 10.07
C GLY A 173 -11.21 4.95 8.79
N LEU A 174 -9.88 4.93 8.67
CA LEU A 174 -9.17 5.30 7.44
C LEU A 174 -9.53 4.31 6.30
N MET A 175 -9.67 3.00 6.58
CA MET A 175 -10.03 2.01 5.56
C MET A 175 -11.47 2.22 5.10
N ASP A 176 -12.38 2.45 6.06
CA ASP A 176 -13.79 2.69 5.77
C ASP A 176 -13.99 3.91 4.88
N ILE A 177 -13.30 5.02 5.16
CA ILE A 177 -13.34 6.22 4.33
C ILE A 177 -12.82 5.95 2.91
N ALA A 178 -11.70 5.23 2.79
CA ALA A 178 -11.13 4.88 1.50
C ALA A 178 -12.08 4.00 0.66
N TYR A 179 -12.59 2.92 1.24
CA TYR A 179 -13.55 2.03 0.57
C TYR A 179 -14.83 2.76 0.19
N TRP A 180 -15.39 3.55 1.09
CA TRP A 180 -16.60 4.33 0.84
C TRP A 180 -16.41 5.31 -0.32
N SER A 181 -15.24 5.96 -0.38
CA SER A 181 -14.91 6.93 -1.43
C SER A 181 -14.86 6.29 -2.81
N VAL A 182 -14.31 5.07 -2.92
CA VAL A 182 -14.30 4.32 -4.18
C VAL A 182 -15.73 3.95 -4.61
N VAL A 183 -16.59 3.58 -3.65
CA VAL A 183 -17.98 3.20 -3.91
C VAL A 183 -18.84 4.35 -4.45
N GLN A 184 -18.48 5.60 -4.18
CA GLN A 184 -19.16 6.75 -4.77
C GLN A 184 -18.94 6.87 -6.29
N GLY A 185 -18.06 6.06 -6.85
CA GLY A 185 -17.78 5.98 -8.28
C GLY A 185 -16.61 6.84 -8.72
N ARG A 186 -16.26 6.68 -10.00
CA ARG A 186 -15.03 7.21 -10.60
C ARG A 186 -14.87 8.71 -10.46
N GLU A 187 -15.91 9.48 -10.79
CA GLU A 187 -15.84 10.95 -10.78
C GLU A 187 -15.54 11.49 -9.39
N PHE A 188 -16.17 10.93 -8.36
CA PHE A 188 -15.95 11.32 -6.98
C PHE A 188 -14.54 10.95 -6.52
N TYR A 189 -14.12 9.71 -6.79
CA TYR A 189 -12.77 9.23 -6.49
C TYR A 189 -11.69 10.10 -7.14
N GLU A 190 -11.79 10.38 -8.44
CA GLU A 190 -10.86 11.25 -9.15
C GLU A 190 -10.87 12.69 -8.61
N SER A 191 -12.02 13.18 -8.14
CA SER A 191 -12.10 14.52 -7.55
C SER A 191 -11.30 14.63 -6.25
N ILE A 192 -11.26 13.55 -5.46
CA ILE A 192 -10.44 13.44 -4.25
C ILE A 192 -8.96 13.39 -4.62
N LEU A 193 -8.58 12.59 -5.63
CA LEU A 193 -7.20 12.53 -6.09
C LEU A 193 -6.67 13.89 -6.56
N LYS A 194 -7.51 14.66 -7.27
CA LYS A 194 -7.18 16.01 -7.74
C LYS A 194 -7.16 17.05 -6.61
N ARG A 195 -7.95 16.83 -5.56
CA ARG A 195 -8.11 17.74 -4.40
C ARG A 195 -8.21 16.93 -3.11
N PRO A 196 -7.09 16.48 -2.55
CA PRO A 196 -7.07 15.58 -1.39
C PRO A 196 -7.84 16.10 -0.18
N GLU A 197 -7.95 17.43 -0.02
CA GLU A 197 -8.70 18.08 1.04
C GLU A 197 -10.21 17.78 1.04
N THR A 198 -10.74 17.30 -0.10
CA THR A 198 -12.14 16.93 -0.29
C THR A 198 -12.50 15.52 0.17
N ILE A 199 -11.51 14.74 0.62
CA ILE A 199 -11.76 13.41 1.19
C ILE A 199 -12.75 13.49 2.36
N PRO A 200 -13.75 12.58 2.45
CA PRO A 200 -14.69 12.56 3.57
C PRO A 200 -13.96 12.41 4.90
N ARG A 201 -14.28 13.23 5.90
CA ARG A 201 -13.64 13.18 7.22
C ARG A 201 -14.18 12.06 8.11
N TRP A 202 -15.31 11.49 7.74
CA TRP A 202 -16.01 10.47 8.50
C TRP A 202 -17.01 9.75 7.60
N VAL A 203 -17.23 8.47 7.88
CA VAL A 203 -18.30 7.64 7.33
C VAL A 203 -19.01 6.96 8.49
N SER A 204 -20.32 6.75 8.38
CA SER A 204 -21.07 6.04 9.41
C SER A 204 -20.71 4.56 9.42
N VAL A 205 -20.40 4.03 10.60
CA VAL A 205 -20.26 2.58 10.77
C VAL A 205 -21.59 1.91 10.40
N GLY A 206 -21.54 0.94 9.49
CA GLY A 206 -22.73 0.26 8.98
C GLY A 206 -23.45 1.00 7.85
N ASP A 207 -22.84 2.04 7.27
CA ASP A 207 -23.30 2.61 6.00
C ASP A 207 -23.36 1.48 4.94
N PRO A 208 -24.52 1.27 4.27
CA PRO A 208 -24.66 0.27 3.22
C PRO A 208 -23.63 0.40 2.08
N ALA A 209 -23.04 1.57 1.90
CA ALA A 209 -21.99 1.85 0.93
C ALA A 209 -20.60 1.33 1.35
N LEU A 210 -20.39 0.88 2.59
CA LEU A 210 -19.17 0.19 3.03
C LEU A 210 -19.20 -1.26 2.51
N MET A 211 -19.12 -1.41 1.19
CA MET A 211 -19.32 -2.68 0.47
C MET A 211 -18.08 -3.60 0.46
N HIS A 212 -17.00 -3.26 1.18
CA HIS A 212 -15.72 -4.00 1.18
C HIS A 212 -15.85 -5.47 1.60
N HIS A 213 -16.83 -5.79 2.44
CA HIS A 213 -17.08 -7.14 2.93
C HIS A 213 -17.88 -8.03 1.96
N VAL A 214 -18.48 -7.45 0.92
CA VAL A 214 -19.40 -8.15 0.01
C VAL A 214 -18.66 -9.22 -0.80
N THR A 215 -17.47 -8.91 -1.31
CA THR A 215 -16.71 -9.84 -2.14
C THR A 215 -16.29 -11.09 -1.38
N SER A 216 -15.84 -10.94 -0.14
CA SER A 216 -15.49 -12.06 0.75
C SER A 216 -16.72 -12.91 1.12
N ARG A 217 -17.88 -12.28 1.32
CA ARG A 217 -19.15 -13.01 1.52
C ARG A 217 -19.53 -13.83 0.29
N VAL A 218 -19.45 -13.26 -0.91
CA VAL A 218 -19.72 -13.98 -2.17
C VAL A 218 -18.76 -15.15 -2.32
N PHE A 219 -17.47 -14.96 -2.06
CA PHE A 219 -16.47 -16.03 -2.15
C PHE A 219 -16.80 -17.22 -1.25
N LYS A 220 -17.15 -16.93 0.00
CA LYS A 220 -17.53 -17.92 0.99
C LYS A 220 -18.82 -18.63 0.65
N GLU A 221 -19.88 -17.87 0.33
CA GLU A 221 -21.22 -18.42 0.10
C GLU A 221 -21.35 -19.15 -1.24
N LYS A 222 -20.73 -18.63 -2.31
CA LYS A 222 -20.86 -19.18 -3.67
C LYS A 222 -19.82 -20.26 -3.98
N PHE A 223 -18.56 -20.04 -3.59
CA PHE A 223 -17.44 -20.93 -3.95
C PHE A 223 -16.94 -21.79 -2.78
N GLY A 224 -17.41 -21.54 -1.56
CA GLY A 224 -16.99 -22.29 -0.38
C GLY A 224 -15.55 -22.02 0.04
N LYS A 225 -14.98 -20.88 -0.35
CA LYS A 225 -13.58 -20.48 -0.10
C LYS A 225 -13.54 -19.19 0.69
N GLU A 226 -12.52 -19.04 1.52
CA GLU A 226 -12.17 -17.73 2.07
C GLU A 226 -11.40 -16.94 1.01
N LEU A 227 -11.65 -15.64 0.95
CA LEU A 227 -10.90 -14.72 0.09
C LEU A 227 -9.75 -14.18 0.93
N ASP A 228 -8.52 -14.53 0.59
CA ASP A 228 -7.35 -14.03 1.30
C ASP A 228 -7.25 -12.50 1.11
N PHE A 229 -7.25 -11.78 2.24
CA PHE A 229 -6.96 -10.36 2.28
C PHE A 229 -5.44 -10.21 2.28
N PHE A 230 -4.88 -9.63 1.21
CA PHE A 230 -3.46 -9.27 1.15
C PHE A 230 -3.15 -8.03 1.98
#